data_AF-A0A6N9Q1R7-F1
#
_entry.id   AF-A0A6N9Q1R7-F1
#
_cell.length_a   1.000
_cell.length_b   1.000
_cell.length_c   1.000
_cell.angle_alpha   90.00
_cell.angle_beta   90.00
_cell.angle_gamma   90.00
#
_symmetry.space_group_name_H-M   'P 1'
#
loop_
_entity.id
_entity.type
_entity.pdbx_description
1 polymer ?
#
loop_
_entity_poly.entity_id
_entity_poly.type
_entity_poly.pdbx_seq_one_letter_code
_entity_poly.pdbx_strand_id
1 'polypeptide(L)'
;MFFGFGRSTIDGRQEYIFNLIPTGIPLQLPYFGLPQETFNFTLWLFDFGNFAAFIPFGIFIPLFFRYNFIQFIVLFCSSIFILETLQTLTFLGSFDINDVIVNTLGATVGFFAYKIGIRSNNILKKIVITGVTTVILSIGVLVVADVFNPSPSVIALHKLTESQSNLVEDNNFSSFEVADENINPKLNVYSSKGENFNQYTYQLEGKYTQLSGFVGIPDDINDYQGSVVISVDGKERMNQSYSKDIPPSPPGYFTIGLENANELKITFNDSNILLWDVTLLEF
;
A
#
# COMPACT_ATOMS: atom_id res chain seq x y z
N MET A 1 -20.96 3.97 6.11
CA MET A 1 -21.01 3.34 7.44
C MET A 1 -21.93 2.10 7.54
N PHE A 2 -22.99 1.94 6.73
CA PHE A 2 -24.02 0.90 6.96
C PHE A 2 -24.07 -0.28 5.98
N PHE A 3 -23.17 -0.38 5.00
CA PHE A 3 -23.17 -1.49 4.05
C PHE A 3 -21.80 -2.17 4.01
N GLY A 4 -21.70 -3.33 4.64
CA GLY A 4 -20.61 -4.28 4.42
C GLY A 4 -20.78 -4.94 3.05
N PHE A 5 -20.35 -4.27 1.98
CA PHE A 5 -20.25 -4.87 0.66
C PHE A 5 -19.01 -5.78 0.64
N GLY A 6 -19.21 -7.10 0.52
CA GLY A 6 -18.13 -8.01 0.11
C GLY A 6 -17.96 -9.32 0.86
N ARG A 7 -18.86 -9.75 1.76
CA ARG A 7 -18.76 -11.12 2.31
C ARG A 7 -19.32 -12.14 1.32
N SER A 8 -18.42 -12.77 0.55
CA SER A 8 -18.63 -14.11 0.02
C SER A 8 -18.81 -15.07 1.18
N THR A 9 -19.99 -15.65 1.29
CA THR A 9 -20.36 -16.68 2.26
C THR A 9 -19.51 -17.93 2.03
N ILE A 10 -18.41 -18.08 2.76
CA ILE A 10 -17.78 -19.39 2.89
C ILE A 10 -18.57 -20.10 4.00
N ASP A 11 -19.53 -20.94 3.58
CA ASP A 11 -20.24 -21.93 4.41
C ASP A 11 -21.48 -21.49 5.23
N GLY A 12 -22.08 -20.34 4.95
CA GLY A 12 -23.43 -19.99 5.45
C GLY A 12 -23.57 -19.80 6.97
N ARG A 13 -22.46 -19.82 7.73
CA ARG A 13 -22.45 -19.50 9.16
C ARG A 13 -22.11 -18.02 9.35
N GLN A 14 -22.97 -17.30 10.06
CA GLN A 14 -22.69 -15.93 10.49
C GLN A 14 -21.76 -15.98 11.70
N GLU A 15 -20.46 -15.76 11.48
CA GLU A 15 -19.48 -15.68 12.56
C GLU A 15 -19.24 -14.22 12.97
N TYR A 16 -19.18 -14.00 14.27
CA TYR A 16 -18.78 -12.72 14.84
C TYR A 16 -17.26 -12.57 14.72
N ILE A 17 -16.83 -11.48 14.09
CA ILE A 17 -15.41 -11.13 13.96
C ILE A 17 -15.11 -9.98 14.91
N PHE A 18 -14.17 -10.20 15.82
CA PHE A 18 -13.68 -9.21 16.78
C PHE A 18 -12.19 -8.96 16.54
N ASN A 19 -11.84 -7.76 16.10
CA ASN A 19 -10.47 -7.29 15.98
C ASN A 19 -10.13 -6.36 17.15
N LEU A 20 -9.60 -6.95 18.23
CA LEU A 20 -9.35 -6.24 19.50
C LEU A 20 -7.90 -5.78 19.65
N ILE A 21 -7.00 -6.22 18.77
CA ILE A 21 -5.59 -5.88 18.82
C ILE A 21 -5.37 -4.73 17.86
N PRO A 22 -4.95 -3.54 18.33
CA PRO A 22 -4.65 -2.43 17.43
C PRO A 22 -3.46 -2.81 16.56
N THR A 23 -3.69 -2.90 15.25
CA THR A 23 -2.64 -3.19 14.26
C THR A 23 -2.01 -1.90 13.74
N GLY A 24 -2.65 -0.75 13.96
CA GLY A 24 -2.12 0.56 13.63
C GLY A 24 -3.22 1.60 13.43
N ILE A 25 -2.86 2.76 12.90
CA ILE A 25 -3.81 3.81 12.47
C ILE A 25 -3.96 3.71 10.94
N PRO A 26 -5.11 3.25 10.41
CA PRO A 26 -5.33 3.07 8.97
C PRO A 26 -5.64 4.41 8.27
N LEU A 27 -4.84 5.44 8.55
CA LEU A 27 -4.93 6.78 7.96
C LEU A 27 -3.59 7.21 7.36
N GLN A 28 -2.84 6.22 6.85
CA GLN A 28 -1.58 6.44 6.12
C GLN A 28 -1.81 7.40 4.95
N LEU A 29 -0.75 8.03 4.44
CA LEU A 29 -0.91 8.88 3.26
C LEU A 29 -1.31 8.04 2.04
N PRO A 30 -2.13 8.57 1.11
CA PRO A 30 -2.47 7.83 -0.09
C PRO A 30 -1.28 7.78 -1.05
N TYR A 31 -0.81 6.57 -1.38
CA TYR A 31 0.28 6.35 -2.32
C TYR A 31 -0.27 6.09 -3.71
N PHE A 32 -0.40 7.16 -4.49
CA PHE A 32 -0.83 7.06 -5.88
C PHE A 32 0.28 6.42 -6.73
N GLY A 33 -0.04 5.30 -7.39
CA GLY A 33 0.84 4.65 -8.38
C GLY A 33 1.48 3.32 -7.94
N LEU A 34 1.17 2.82 -6.74
CA LEU A 34 1.59 1.49 -6.31
C LEU A 34 0.64 0.39 -6.84
N PRO A 35 1.09 -0.87 -6.98
CA PRO A 35 0.22 -2.00 -7.31
C PRO A 35 -0.94 -2.10 -6.31
N GLN A 36 -2.12 -2.50 -6.77
CA GLN A 36 -3.34 -2.59 -5.93
C GLN A 36 -3.19 -3.56 -4.75
N GLU A 37 -2.31 -4.56 -4.91
CA GLU A 37 -1.89 -5.50 -3.86
C GLU A 37 -1.14 -4.83 -2.69
N THR A 38 -0.61 -3.62 -2.90
CA THR A 38 0.19 -2.88 -1.90
C THR A 38 -0.55 -1.67 -1.33
N PHE A 39 -1.36 -0.98 -2.13
CA PHE A 39 -2.20 0.12 -1.64
C PHE A 39 -3.62 -0.01 -2.18
N ASN A 40 -4.58 -0.23 -1.29
CA ASN A 40 -5.99 -0.30 -1.63
C ASN A 40 -6.66 1.05 -1.35
N PHE A 41 -6.74 1.90 -2.39
CA PHE A 41 -7.36 3.22 -2.29
C PHE A 41 -8.81 3.17 -1.79
N THR A 42 -9.55 2.12 -2.13
CA THR A 42 -10.93 1.95 -1.69
C THR A 42 -11.01 1.75 -0.18
N LEU A 43 -10.16 0.89 0.39
CA LEU A 43 -10.07 0.69 1.84
C LEU A 43 -9.63 1.98 2.54
N TRP A 44 -8.57 2.63 2.03
CA TRP A 44 -8.12 3.91 2.55
C TRP A 44 -9.23 4.98 2.56
N LEU A 45 -10.03 5.06 1.49
CA LEU A 45 -11.13 6.00 1.39
C LEU A 45 -12.25 5.68 2.40
N PHE A 46 -12.48 4.41 2.70
CA PHE A 46 -13.40 4.00 3.77
C PHE A 46 -12.91 4.46 5.14
N ASP A 47 -11.64 4.23 5.47
CA ASP A 47 -11.04 4.62 6.76
C ASP A 47 -11.01 6.15 6.91
N PHE A 48 -10.61 6.87 5.85
CA PHE A 48 -10.67 8.33 5.81
C PHE A 48 -12.11 8.84 5.92
N GLY A 49 -13.06 8.15 5.30
CA GLY A 49 -14.48 8.44 5.40
C GLY A 49 -15.01 8.30 6.83
N ASN A 50 -14.60 7.24 7.54
CA ASN A 50 -14.90 7.05 8.96
C ASN A 50 -14.33 8.21 9.79
N PHE A 51 -13.04 8.52 9.64
CA PHE A 51 -12.41 9.68 10.28
C PHE A 51 -13.20 10.99 10.04
N ALA A 52 -13.48 11.31 8.78
CA ALA A 52 -14.14 12.55 8.39
C ALA A 52 -15.59 12.63 8.90
N ALA A 53 -16.31 11.51 8.95
CA ALA A 53 -17.68 11.44 9.43
C ALA A 53 -17.82 11.82 10.92
N PHE A 54 -16.75 11.66 11.72
CA PHE A 54 -16.76 11.97 13.14
C PHE A 54 -16.30 13.39 13.51
N ILE A 55 -15.70 14.13 12.57
CA ILE A 55 -15.33 15.54 12.77
C ILE A 55 -16.55 16.41 13.16
N PRO A 56 -17.71 16.33 12.48
CA PRO A 56 -18.89 17.11 12.85
C PRO A 56 -19.37 16.84 14.27
N PHE A 57 -19.28 15.60 14.77
CA PHE A 57 -19.65 15.27 16.15
C PHE A 57 -18.73 15.96 17.18
N GLY A 58 -17.43 16.02 16.87
CA GLY A 58 -16.46 16.80 17.64
C GLY A 58 -16.78 18.29 17.70
N ILE A 59 -17.41 18.85 16.66
CA ILE A 59 -17.82 20.26 16.62
C ILE A 59 -19.14 20.47 17.37
N PHE A 60 -20.15 19.63 17.11
CA PHE A 60 -21.51 19.85 17.57
C PHE A 60 -21.75 19.46 19.02
N ILE A 61 -21.14 18.38 19.53
CA ILE A 61 -21.34 17.96 20.93
C ILE A 61 -20.90 19.05 21.93
N PRO A 62 -19.68 19.62 21.85
CA PRO A 62 -19.31 20.71 22.76
C PRO A 62 -20.11 22.00 22.51
N LEU A 63 -20.61 22.22 21.29
CA LEU A 63 -21.48 23.36 20.98
C LEU A 63 -22.82 23.29 21.72
N PHE A 64 -23.45 22.12 21.80
CA PHE A 64 -24.75 21.95 22.46
C PHE A 64 -24.64 21.73 23.97
N PHE A 65 -23.66 20.95 24.43
CA PHE A 65 -23.62 20.47 25.83
C PHE A 65 -22.54 21.14 26.70
N ARG A 66 -21.72 22.05 26.14
CA ARG A 66 -20.63 22.76 26.85
C ARG A 66 -19.68 21.85 27.65
N TYR A 67 -19.46 20.63 27.19
CA TYR A 67 -18.56 19.68 27.84
C TYR A 67 -17.09 20.08 27.72
N ASN A 68 -16.32 19.79 28.77
CA ASN A 68 -14.86 19.82 28.67
C ASN A 68 -14.36 18.61 27.85
N PHE A 69 -13.07 18.62 27.48
CA PHE A 69 -12.51 17.57 26.61
C PHE A 69 -12.65 16.16 27.21
N ILE A 70 -12.47 16.01 28.53
CA ILE A 70 -12.54 14.70 29.20
C ILE A 70 -13.99 14.18 29.19
N GLN A 71 -14.96 15.02 29.52
CA GLN A 71 -16.38 14.65 29.46
C GLN A 71 -16.80 14.29 28.05
N PHE A 72 -16.35 15.07 27.06
CA PHE A 72 -16.60 14.81 25.65
C PHE A 72 -16.01 13.46 25.21
N ILE A 73 -14.72 13.22 25.47
CA ILE A 73 -14.04 12.03 24.97
C ILE A 73 -14.55 10.75 25.64
N VAL A 74 -14.87 10.80 26.94
CA VAL A 74 -15.46 9.65 27.65
C VAL A 74 -16.82 9.32 27.06
N LEU A 75 -17.70 10.32 26.92
CA LEU A 75 -19.02 10.12 26.32
C LEU A 75 -18.92 9.61 24.88
N PHE A 76 -18.03 10.20 24.09
CA PHE A 76 -17.84 9.84 22.68
C PHE A 76 -17.32 8.40 22.55
N CYS A 77 -16.25 8.05 23.26
CA CYS A 77 -15.70 6.69 23.25
C CYS A 77 -16.77 5.69 23.71
N SER A 78 -17.48 5.94 24.82
CA SER A 78 -18.56 5.05 25.27
C SER A 78 -19.65 4.87 24.20
N SER A 79 -19.99 5.94 23.46
CA SER A 79 -20.96 5.85 22.36
C SER A 79 -20.45 5.01 21.20
N ILE A 80 -19.18 5.18 20.81
CA ILE A 80 -18.56 4.40 19.72
C ILE A 80 -18.43 2.93 20.09
N PHE A 81 -17.99 2.61 21.32
CA PHE A 81 -17.95 1.23 21.80
C PHE A 81 -19.33 0.54 21.72
N ILE A 82 -20.40 1.27 22.07
CA ILE A 82 -21.77 0.76 21.94
C ILE A 82 -22.14 0.58 20.47
N LEU A 83 -21.78 1.52 19.59
CA LEU A 83 -22.06 1.43 18.15
C LEU A 83 -21.36 0.24 17.50
N GLU A 84 -20.07 0.06 17.75
CA GLU A 84 -19.29 -1.09 17.25
C GLU A 84 -19.86 -2.42 17.75
N THR A 85 -20.25 -2.46 19.03
CA THR A 85 -20.91 -3.64 19.62
C THR A 85 -22.23 -3.94 18.93
N LEU A 86 -23.06 -2.92 18.69
CA LEU A 86 -24.34 -3.08 18.00
C LEU A 86 -24.15 -3.51 16.55
N GLN A 87 -23.20 -2.94 15.82
CA GLN A 87 -22.87 -3.33 14.45
C GLN A 87 -22.44 -4.80 14.37
N THR A 88 -21.66 -5.25 15.34
CA THR A 88 -21.23 -6.65 15.44
C THR A 88 -22.40 -7.58 15.77
N LEU A 89 -23.22 -7.23 16.77
CA LEU A 89 -24.40 -8.02 17.16
C LEU A 89 -25.48 -8.11 16.08
N THR A 90 -25.59 -7.08 15.25
CA THR A 90 -26.55 -7.02 14.13
C THR A 90 -25.98 -7.58 12.83
N PHE A 91 -24.73 -8.05 12.83
CA PHE A 91 -24.00 -8.51 11.64
C PHE A 91 -23.87 -7.46 10.53
N LEU A 92 -23.98 -6.18 10.88
CA LEU A 92 -23.73 -5.06 9.97
C LEU A 92 -22.23 -4.75 9.84
N GLY A 93 -21.39 -5.23 10.76
CA GLY A 93 -19.94 -5.01 10.76
C GLY A 93 -19.18 -5.99 11.66
N SER A 94 -17.88 -5.74 11.82
CA SER A 94 -17.01 -6.38 12.80
C SER A 94 -16.63 -5.37 13.87
N PHE A 95 -16.40 -5.83 15.10
CA PHE A 95 -15.89 -4.96 16.14
C PHE A 95 -14.41 -4.71 15.86
N ASP A 96 -14.04 -3.52 15.38
CA ASP A 96 -12.65 -3.18 15.09
C ASP A 96 -12.16 -2.03 15.98
N ILE A 97 -11.13 -2.31 16.78
CA ILE A 97 -10.51 -1.30 17.65
C ILE A 97 -9.85 -0.17 16.84
N ASN A 98 -9.39 -0.45 15.62
CA ASN A 98 -8.81 0.55 14.74
C ASN A 98 -9.88 1.57 14.30
N ASP A 99 -11.11 1.11 14.03
CA ASP A 99 -12.24 2.00 13.72
C ASP A 99 -12.55 2.91 14.92
N VAL A 100 -12.54 2.38 16.14
CA VAL A 100 -12.70 3.18 17.37
C VAL A 100 -11.62 4.28 17.45
N ILE A 101 -10.36 3.93 17.16
CA ILE A 101 -9.24 4.89 17.18
C ILE A 101 -9.46 5.99 16.12
N VAL A 102 -9.74 5.61 14.88
CA VAL A 102 -9.98 6.52 13.75
C VAL A 102 -11.14 7.48 14.03
N ASN A 103 -12.26 6.95 14.53
CA ASN A 103 -13.45 7.71 14.88
C ASN A 103 -13.15 8.70 16.02
N THR A 104 -12.38 8.26 17.02
CA THR A 104 -11.96 9.09 18.16
C THR A 104 -11.00 10.21 17.72
N LEU A 105 -10.10 9.95 16.79
CA LEU A 105 -9.22 10.97 16.20
C LEU A 105 -10.03 12.03 15.45
N GLY A 106 -11.00 11.63 14.62
CA GLY A 106 -11.88 12.55 13.90
C GLY A 106 -12.67 13.47 14.84
N ALA A 107 -13.29 12.88 15.86
CA ALA A 107 -13.98 13.60 16.92
C ALA A 107 -13.05 14.57 17.69
N THR A 108 -11.82 14.16 17.98
CA THR A 108 -10.81 15.00 18.65
C THR A 108 -10.43 16.21 17.80
N VAL A 109 -10.20 16.01 16.50
CA VAL A 109 -9.93 17.09 15.54
C VAL A 109 -11.08 18.10 15.53
N GLY A 110 -12.33 17.62 15.44
CA GLY A 110 -13.51 18.48 15.47
C GLY A 110 -13.62 19.31 16.75
N PHE A 111 -13.34 18.70 17.91
CA PHE A 111 -13.39 19.37 19.22
C PHE A 111 -12.39 20.52 19.31
N PHE A 112 -11.13 20.28 18.94
CA PHE A 112 -10.10 21.32 18.99
C PHE A 112 -10.34 22.41 17.95
N ALA A 113 -10.79 22.05 16.74
CA ALA A 113 -11.15 23.03 15.71
C ALA A 113 -12.27 23.97 16.19
N TYR A 114 -13.32 23.42 16.80
CA TYR A 114 -14.40 24.21 17.40
C TYR A 114 -13.90 25.16 18.49
N LYS A 115 -13.09 24.64 19.42
CA LYS A 115 -12.57 25.42 20.56
C LYS A 115 -11.67 26.58 20.11
N ILE A 116 -10.96 26.43 18.99
CA ILE A 116 -10.16 27.50 18.40
C ILE A 116 -11.07 28.50 17.67
N GLY A 117 -12.04 28.01 16.88
CA GLY A 117 -12.96 28.84 16.11
C GLY A 117 -13.83 29.76 16.97
N ILE A 118 -14.35 29.28 18.11
CA ILE A 118 -15.28 30.05 18.96
C ILE A 118 -14.64 31.29 19.62
N ARG A 119 -13.31 31.41 19.62
CA ARG A 119 -12.57 32.56 20.17
C ARG A 119 -12.80 33.87 19.40
N SER A 120 -13.28 33.79 18.15
CA SER A 120 -13.59 34.96 17.33
C SER A 120 -14.95 35.57 17.71
N ASN A 121 -15.11 36.90 17.57
CA ASN A 121 -16.39 37.59 17.81
C ASN A 121 -17.32 37.62 16.58
N ASN A 122 -16.81 37.31 15.38
CA ASN A 122 -17.59 37.35 14.13
C ASN A 122 -17.92 35.94 13.64
N ILE A 123 -19.19 35.69 13.30
CA ILE A 123 -19.69 34.36 12.89
C ILE A 123 -18.98 33.80 11.65
N LEU A 124 -18.74 34.60 10.61
CA LEU A 124 -18.01 34.16 9.42
C LEU A 124 -16.57 33.77 9.77
N LYS A 125 -15.89 34.60 10.58
CA LYS A 125 -14.54 34.27 11.06
C LYS A 125 -14.51 33.00 11.91
N LYS A 126 -15.52 32.74 12.75
CA LYS A 126 -15.64 31.48 13.52
C LYS A 126 -15.67 30.28 12.58
N ILE A 127 -16.52 30.32 11.55
CA ILE A 127 -16.67 29.22 10.58
C ILE A 127 -15.37 29.03 9.80
N VAL A 128 -14.77 30.09 9.27
CA VAL A 128 -13.52 30.02 8.51
C VAL A 128 -12.38 29.47 9.36
N ILE A 129 -12.19 29.98 10.59
CA ILE A 129 -11.12 29.51 11.49
C ILE A 129 -11.35 28.04 11.86
N THR A 130 -12.59 27.64 12.16
CA THR A 130 -12.92 26.23 12.44
C THR A 130 -12.56 25.35 11.24
N GLY A 131 -12.99 25.73 10.03
CA GLY A 131 -12.71 24.97 8.81
C GLY A 131 -11.21 24.84 8.52
N VAL A 132 -10.46 25.94 8.56
CA VAL A 132 -9.00 25.93 8.34
C VAL A 132 -8.30 25.08 9.40
N THR A 133 -8.70 25.22 10.68
CA THR A 133 -8.10 24.44 11.77
C THR A 133 -8.39 22.95 11.62
N THR A 134 -9.61 22.58 11.22
CA THR A 134 -9.96 21.19 10.91
C THR A 134 -9.04 20.62 9.84
N VAL A 135 -8.83 21.34 8.73
CA VAL A 135 -7.96 20.87 7.63
C VAL A 135 -6.52 20.68 8.11
N ILE A 136 -5.96 21.66 8.83
CA ILE A 136 -4.58 21.58 9.34
C ILE A 136 -4.41 20.41 10.30
N LEU A 137 -5.34 20.25 11.25
CA LEU A 137 -5.28 19.16 12.22
C LEU A 137 -5.48 17.79 11.57
N SER A 138 -6.38 17.68 10.58
CA SER A 138 -6.56 16.45 9.81
C SER A 138 -5.27 16.05 9.07
N ILE A 139 -4.59 17.00 8.41
CA ILE A 139 -3.29 16.73 7.77
C ILE A 139 -2.27 16.26 8.83
N GLY A 140 -2.24 16.90 10.00
CA GLY A 140 -1.37 16.49 11.10
C GLY A 140 -1.64 15.05 11.56
N VAL A 141 -2.91 14.64 11.64
CA VAL A 141 -3.28 13.24 11.96
C VAL A 141 -2.77 12.28 10.89
N LEU A 142 -2.92 12.60 9.60
CA LEU A 142 -2.41 11.75 8.51
C LEU A 142 -0.89 11.58 8.59
N VAL A 143 -0.14 12.67 8.84
CA VAL A 143 1.32 12.61 9.00
C VAL A 143 1.73 11.78 10.21
N VAL A 144 1.04 11.93 11.34
CA VAL A 144 1.33 11.11 12.53
C VAL A 144 1.00 9.64 12.28
N ALA A 145 -0.12 9.35 11.62
CA ALA A 145 -0.49 7.98 11.25
C ALA A 145 0.57 7.32 10.36
N ASP A 146 1.11 8.07 9.40
CA ASP A 146 2.21 7.64 8.52
C ASP A 146 3.52 7.38 9.30
N VAL A 147 3.83 8.16 10.34
CA VAL A 147 5.01 7.90 11.19
C VAL A 147 4.85 6.64 12.03
N PHE A 148 3.64 6.35 12.53
CA PHE A 148 3.37 5.14 13.33
C PHE A 148 3.28 3.89 12.47
N ASN A 149 2.78 4.04 11.25
CA ASN A 149 2.71 2.99 10.25
C ASN A 149 3.45 3.46 9.01
N PRO A 150 4.80 3.36 8.99
CA PRO A 150 5.59 3.80 7.85
C PRO A 150 5.06 3.13 6.60
N SER A 151 4.76 3.96 5.63
CA SER A 151 4.21 3.49 4.37
C SER A 151 5.29 2.84 3.53
N PRO A 152 4.94 1.81 2.77
CA PRO A 152 5.93 1.07 2.00
C PRO A 152 6.54 1.97 0.93
N SER A 153 7.87 2.02 0.88
CA SER A 153 8.60 2.69 -0.19
C SER A 153 8.98 1.70 -1.29
N VAL A 154 8.67 2.07 -2.54
CA VAL A 154 9.07 1.29 -3.71
C VAL A 154 10.33 1.87 -4.33
N ILE A 155 11.34 1.03 -4.47
CA ILE A 155 12.65 1.37 -5.01
C ILE A 155 12.88 0.55 -6.27
N ALA A 156 13.25 1.21 -7.37
CA ALA A 156 13.66 0.50 -8.59
C ALA A 156 14.95 -0.28 -8.33
N LEU A 157 15.01 -1.55 -8.75
CA LEU A 157 16.12 -2.44 -8.42
C LEU A 157 17.49 -1.88 -8.86
N HIS A 158 17.55 -1.15 -9.97
CA HIS A 158 18.78 -0.55 -10.49
C HIS A 158 19.40 0.51 -9.56
N LYS A 159 18.63 1.05 -8.60
CA LYS A 159 19.14 2.02 -7.62
C LYS A 159 20.03 1.38 -6.56
N LEU A 160 19.94 0.05 -6.38
CA LEU A 160 20.86 -0.68 -5.53
C LEU A 160 22.21 -0.84 -6.22
N THR A 161 23.29 -0.72 -5.44
CA THR A 161 24.63 -0.96 -5.96
C THR A 161 24.79 -2.45 -6.26
N GLU A 162 24.96 -2.78 -7.53
CA GLU A 162 25.32 -4.12 -7.96
C GLU A 162 26.72 -4.47 -7.45
N SER A 163 26.88 -5.66 -6.86
CA SER A 163 28.16 -6.09 -6.27
C SER A 163 29.26 -6.32 -7.32
N GLN A 164 28.90 -6.43 -8.61
CA GLN A 164 29.82 -6.54 -9.73
C GLN A 164 29.53 -5.36 -10.68
N SER A 165 30.43 -4.38 -10.71
CA SER A 165 30.23 -3.14 -11.44
C SER A 165 30.07 -3.39 -12.95
N ASN A 166 28.88 -3.13 -13.48
CA ASN A 166 28.66 -2.62 -14.83
C ASN A 166 27.34 -1.84 -14.86
N LEU A 167 27.38 -0.66 -14.23
CA LEU A 167 26.32 0.36 -14.32
C LEU A 167 26.13 0.73 -15.80
N VAL A 168 25.07 0.24 -16.41
CA VAL A 168 24.55 0.81 -17.65
C VAL A 168 23.51 1.83 -17.25
N GLU A 169 23.96 3.09 -17.14
CA GLU A 169 23.10 4.25 -17.27
C GLU A 169 22.59 4.28 -18.72
N ASP A 170 21.39 3.76 -18.98
CA ASP A 170 20.65 4.17 -20.16
C ASP A 170 19.20 4.40 -19.77
N ASN A 171 18.88 5.66 -19.48
CA ASN A 171 17.52 6.15 -19.20
C ASN A 171 16.62 6.17 -20.46
N ASN A 172 16.99 5.44 -21.52
CA ASN A 172 16.25 5.28 -22.76
C ASN A 172 16.06 3.77 -23.01
N PHE A 173 15.09 3.18 -22.31
CA PHE A 173 14.68 1.82 -22.61
C PHE A 173 13.95 1.82 -23.96
N SER A 174 14.48 1.07 -24.93
CA SER A 174 13.79 0.85 -26.20
C SER A 174 12.49 0.09 -25.95
N SER A 175 11.41 0.52 -26.60
CA SER A 175 10.16 -0.24 -26.62
C SER A 175 10.36 -1.59 -27.30
N PHE A 176 9.65 -2.60 -26.85
CA PHE A 176 9.66 -3.94 -27.45
C PHE A 176 8.26 -4.54 -27.41
N GLU A 177 7.98 -5.48 -28.30
CA GLU A 177 6.69 -6.18 -28.37
C GLU A 177 6.80 -7.54 -27.68
N VAL A 178 5.83 -7.87 -26.82
CA VAL A 178 5.70 -9.19 -26.17
C VAL A 178 4.27 -9.67 -26.37
N ALA A 179 4.08 -10.79 -27.07
CA ALA A 179 2.78 -11.35 -27.37
C ALA A 179 1.83 -10.32 -28.03
N ASP A 180 2.32 -9.60 -29.04
CA ASP A 180 1.63 -8.53 -29.78
C ASP A 180 1.28 -7.28 -28.95
N GLU A 181 1.77 -7.17 -27.70
CA GLU A 181 1.63 -5.98 -26.87
C GLU A 181 2.90 -5.13 -26.88
N ASN A 182 2.78 -3.85 -27.22
CA ASN A 182 3.90 -2.92 -27.19
C ASN A 182 4.21 -2.45 -25.75
N ILE A 183 5.37 -2.85 -25.24
CA ILE A 183 5.84 -2.56 -23.88
C ILE A 183 6.80 -1.36 -23.91
N ASN A 184 6.51 -0.38 -23.04
CA ASN A 184 7.35 0.78 -22.79
C ASN A 184 7.83 0.77 -21.32
N PRO A 185 9.01 0.21 -21.03
CA PRO A 185 9.56 0.16 -19.67
C PRO A 185 9.79 1.56 -19.10
N LYS A 186 9.55 1.73 -17.80
CA LYS A 186 9.68 3.02 -17.11
C LYS A 186 10.87 3.11 -16.17
N LEU A 187 11.34 1.98 -15.63
CA LEU A 187 12.29 1.95 -14.51
C LEU A 187 13.59 1.22 -14.85
N ASN A 188 13.53 0.01 -15.39
CA ASN A 188 14.70 -0.79 -15.73
C ASN A 188 14.33 -1.94 -16.68
N VAL A 189 15.33 -2.47 -17.36
CA VAL A 189 15.26 -3.69 -18.17
C VAL A 189 16.51 -4.53 -17.88
N TYR A 190 16.33 -5.82 -17.63
CA TYR A 190 17.39 -6.81 -17.42
C TYR A 190 17.28 -7.90 -18.47
N SER A 191 18.44 -8.36 -18.95
CA SER A 191 18.54 -9.39 -19.98
C SER A 191 19.86 -10.15 -19.85
N SER A 192 20.05 -11.16 -20.69
CA SER A 192 21.33 -11.84 -20.86
C SER A 192 22.43 -10.98 -21.51
N LYS A 193 22.12 -9.74 -21.94
CA LYS A 193 23.01 -8.86 -22.72
C LYS A 193 23.59 -9.51 -23.99
N GLY A 194 22.94 -10.53 -24.52
CA GLY A 194 23.42 -11.29 -25.68
C GLY A 194 24.54 -12.30 -25.36
N GLU A 195 24.79 -12.57 -24.07
CA GLU A 195 25.72 -13.61 -23.61
C GLU A 195 24.97 -14.88 -23.20
N ASN A 196 25.63 -16.04 -23.29
CA ASN A 196 25.04 -17.32 -22.89
C ASN A 196 24.76 -17.41 -21.38
N PHE A 197 25.34 -16.51 -20.58
CA PHE A 197 25.15 -16.46 -19.15
C PHE A 197 25.33 -15.02 -18.67
N ASN A 198 24.35 -14.49 -17.95
CA ASN A 198 24.49 -13.21 -17.26
C ASN A 198 23.87 -13.29 -15.87
N GLN A 199 24.49 -12.68 -14.87
CA GLN A 199 24.01 -12.72 -13.51
C GLN A 199 24.13 -11.36 -12.84
N TYR A 200 23.02 -10.88 -12.29
CA TYR A 200 22.96 -9.67 -11.48
C TYR A 200 22.90 -10.05 -10.01
N THR A 201 23.72 -9.43 -9.17
CA THR A 201 23.79 -9.72 -7.72
C THR A 201 23.66 -8.44 -6.90
N TYR A 202 22.68 -8.42 -6.00
CA TYR A 202 22.34 -7.29 -5.14
C TYR A 202 22.40 -7.66 -3.67
N GLN A 203 22.93 -6.74 -2.85
CA GLN A 203 22.86 -6.82 -1.40
C GLN A 203 21.61 -6.10 -0.92
N LEU A 204 20.75 -6.81 -0.19
CA LEU A 204 19.45 -6.34 0.29
C LEU A 204 19.48 -5.91 1.77
N GLU A 205 20.48 -6.36 2.53
CA GLU A 205 20.68 -6.01 3.95
C GLU A 205 19.45 -6.25 4.85
N GLY A 206 18.53 -7.14 4.46
CA GLY A 206 17.30 -7.42 5.20
C GLY A 206 16.26 -6.30 5.19
N LYS A 207 16.44 -5.25 4.37
CA LYS A 207 15.54 -4.07 4.34
C LYS A 207 14.27 -4.27 3.53
N TYR A 208 14.30 -5.18 2.56
CA TYR A 208 13.24 -5.34 1.57
C TYR A 208 12.35 -6.53 1.88
N THR A 209 11.04 -6.38 1.69
CA THR A 209 10.04 -7.41 1.97
C THR A 209 9.55 -8.12 0.72
N GLN A 210 9.63 -7.47 -0.44
CA GLN A 210 9.09 -7.99 -1.69
C GLN A 210 9.89 -7.50 -2.90
N LEU A 211 10.03 -8.36 -3.91
CA LEU A 211 10.50 -8.07 -5.25
C LEU A 211 9.34 -8.27 -6.22
N SER A 212 9.12 -7.35 -7.15
CA SER A 212 8.12 -7.51 -8.21
C SER A 212 8.62 -6.95 -9.53
N GLY A 213 8.01 -7.37 -10.62
CA GLY A 213 8.34 -6.89 -11.96
C GLY A 213 7.55 -7.67 -13.01
N PHE A 214 7.92 -7.46 -14.26
CA PHE A 214 7.38 -8.19 -15.38
C PHE A 214 8.43 -9.06 -16.03
N VAL A 215 8.02 -10.20 -16.55
CA VAL A 215 8.84 -11.14 -17.32
C VAL A 215 8.16 -11.46 -18.64
N GLY A 216 8.95 -11.58 -19.70
CA GLY A 216 8.42 -11.89 -21.03
C GLY A 216 9.54 -12.10 -22.03
N ILE A 217 9.16 -12.48 -23.24
CA ILE A 217 10.09 -12.69 -24.34
C ILE A 217 9.69 -11.77 -25.50
N PRO A 218 10.63 -11.00 -26.07
CA PRO A 218 10.36 -10.17 -27.24
C PRO A 218 9.94 -10.98 -28.48
N ASP A 219 8.98 -10.46 -29.24
CA ASP A 219 8.42 -11.12 -30.43
C ASP A 219 9.39 -11.19 -31.62
N ASP A 220 10.46 -10.39 -31.61
CA ASP A 220 11.47 -10.34 -32.68
C ASP A 220 12.43 -11.54 -32.69
N ILE A 221 12.28 -12.48 -31.76
CA ILE A 221 13.22 -13.57 -31.52
C ILE A 221 12.60 -14.92 -31.93
N ASN A 222 12.96 -15.47 -33.08
CA ASN A 222 12.31 -16.70 -33.58
C ASN A 222 12.73 -18.02 -32.87
N ASP A 223 13.84 -18.02 -32.12
CA ASP A 223 14.35 -19.18 -31.37
C ASP A 223 14.40 -18.86 -29.87
N TYR A 224 13.29 -19.14 -29.19
CA TYR A 224 13.17 -18.98 -27.74
C TYR A 224 13.73 -20.20 -27.02
N GLN A 225 14.89 -20.04 -26.41
CA GLN A 225 15.47 -21.01 -25.49
C GLN A 225 16.03 -20.27 -24.29
N GLY A 226 16.09 -20.94 -23.14
CA GLY A 226 16.75 -20.45 -21.95
C GLY A 226 15.85 -20.31 -20.72
N SER A 227 16.46 -19.89 -19.62
CA SER A 227 15.77 -19.68 -18.35
C SER A 227 16.21 -18.40 -17.66
N VAL A 228 15.31 -17.86 -16.85
CA VAL A 228 15.63 -16.86 -15.83
C VAL A 228 15.32 -17.45 -14.47
N VAL A 229 16.31 -17.38 -13.58
CA VAL A 229 16.23 -17.89 -12.22
C VAL A 229 16.46 -16.74 -11.26
N ILE A 230 15.51 -16.52 -10.36
CA ILE A 230 15.64 -15.56 -9.26
C ILE A 230 15.86 -16.36 -7.98
N SER A 231 17.01 -16.14 -7.35
CA SER A 231 17.38 -16.75 -6.08
C SER A 231 17.59 -15.70 -5.00
N VAL A 232 17.16 -16.04 -3.79
CA VAL A 232 17.17 -15.18 -2.60
C VAL A 232 17.88 -15.95 -1.49
N ASP A 233 18.97 -15.41 -0.97
CA ASP A 233 19.88 -16.09 -0.02
C ASP A 233 20.26 -17.52 -0.47
N GLY A 234 20.53 -17.67 -1.77
CA GLY A 234 20.92 -18.95 -2.38
C GLY A 234 19.79 -19.97 -2.58
N LYS A 235 18.54 -19.64 -2.21
CA LYS A 235 17.36 -20.46 -2.52
C LYS A 235 16.66 -19.94 -3.76
N GLU A 236 16.40 -20.82 -4.72
CA GLU A 236 15.58 -20.48 -5.89
C GLU A 236 14.15 -20.17 -5.45
N ARG A 237 13.66 -18.98 -5.81
CA ARG A 237 12.28 -18.53 -5.55
C ARG A 237 11.45 -18.50 -6.82
N MET A 238 12.09 -18.34 -7.97
CA MET A 238 11.45 -18.35 -9.28
C MET A 238 12.40 -19.00 -10.29
N ASN A 239 11.86 -19.89 -11.11
CA ASN A 239 12.54 -20.45 -12.27
C ASN A 239 11.54 -20.44 -13.42
N GLN A 240 11.77 -19.57 -14.38
CA GLN A 240 10.95 -19.44 -15.57
C GLN A 240 11.81 -19.89 -16.75
N SER A 241 11.44 -21.04 -17.32
CA SER A 241 12.10 -21.62 -18.47
C SER A 241 11.15 -21.58 -19.66
N TYR A 242 11.66 -21.18 -20.82
CA TYR A 242 10.89 -21.17 -22.07
C TYR A 242 11.54 -22.10 -23.08
N SER A 243 10.69 -22.75 -23.88
CA SER A 243 11.09 -23.64 -24.97
C SER A 243 10.24 -23.32 -26.19
N LYS A 244 10.80 -23.56 -27.37
CA LYS A 244 10.19 -23.35 -28.69
C LYS A 244 8.80 -24.00 -28.87
N ASP A 245 8.49 -25.03 -28.09
CA ASP A 245 7.23 -25.77 -28.16
C ASP A 245 6.08 -25.13 -27.36
N ILE A 246 6.35 -24.08 -26.57
CA ILE A 246 5.35 -23.39 -25.74
C ILE A 246 5.11 -22.00 -26.36
N PRO A 247 3.88 -21.66 -26.79
CA PRO A 247 3.60 -20.35 -27.34
C PRO A 247 3.89 -19.25 -26.31
N PRO A 248 4.34 -18.05 -26.75
CA PRO A 248 4.64 -16.96 -25.83
C PRO A 248 3.39 -16.64 -25.00
N SER A 249 3.54 -16.72 -23.68
CA SER A 249 2.53 -16.24 -22.75
C SER A 249 2.57 -14.70 -22.72
N PRO A 250 1.43 -14.02 -22.53
CA PRO A 250 1.43 -12.58 -22.28
C PRO A 250 2.36 -12.23 -21.11
N PRO A 251 2.82 -10.95 -21.01
CA PRO A 251 3.71 -10.50 -19.96
C PRO A 251 3.32 -11.03 -18.58
N GLY A 252 4.20 -11.81 -17.96
CA GLY A 252 3.98 -12.35 -16.64
C GLY A 252 4.34 -11.31 -15.59
N TYR A 253 3.36 -10.81 -14.83
CA TYR A 253 3.66 -10.10 -13.60
C TYR A 253 4.09 -11.10 -12.54
N PHE A 254 5.25 -10.89 -11.91
CA PHE A 254 5.74 -11.73 -10.84
C PHE A 254 5.90 -10.95 -9.53
N THR A 255 5.83 -11.70 -8.43
CA THR A 255 6.01 -11.18 -7.08
C THR A 255 6.69 -12.25 -6.24
N ILE A 256 7.76 -11.88 -5.53
CA ILE A 256 8.56 -12.75 -4.69
C ILE A 256 8.71 -12.11 -3.32
N GLY A 257 8.33 -12.82 -2.26
CA GLY A 257 8.57 -12.40 -0.88
C GLY A 257 10.04 -12.58 -0.50
N LEU A 258 10.63 -11.55 0.11
CA LEU A 258 12.06 -11.49 0.45
C LEU A 258 12.35 -11.80 1.92
N GLU A 259 11.38 -11.84 2.84
CA GLU A 259 11.51 -12.36 4.22
C GLU A 259 12.88 -12.07 4.92
N ASN A 260 13.29 -10.79 5.01
CA ASN A 260 14.59 -10.37 5.57
C ASN A 260 15.82 -10.91 4.83
N ALA A 261 15.74 -11.04 3.50
CA ALA A 261 16.83 -11.51 2.68
C ALA A 261 18.03 -10.57 2.68
N ASN A 262 19.22 -11.16 2.59
CA ASN A 262 20.48 -10.42 2.54
C ASN A 262 21.00 -10.30 1.10
N GLU A 263 20.77 -11.31 0.27
CA GLU A 263 21.29 -11.38 -1.10
C GLU A 263 20.18 -11.74 -2.09
N LEU A 264 20.16 -11.02 -3.21
CA LEU A 264 19.32 -11.32 -4.37
C LEU A 264 20.21 -11.59 -5.58
N LYS A 265 19.92 -12.68 -6.30
CA LYS A 265 20.60 -13.06 -7.54
C LYS A 265 19.58 -13.31 -8.64
N ILE A 266 19.79 -12.66 -9.78
CA ILE A 266 19.00 -12.84 -10.99
C ILE A 266 19.93 -13.42 -12.05
N THR A 267 19.69 -14.66 -12.45
CA THR A 267 20.54 -15.41 -13.38
C THR A 267 19.79 -15.69 -14.67
N PHE A 268 20.37 -15.27 -15.80
CA PHE A 268 19.92 -15.54 -17.16
C PHE A 268 20.81 -16.64 -17.75
N ASN A 269 20.21 -17.77 -18.14
CA ASN A 269 20.92 -18.89 -18.77
C ASN A 269 20.46 -19.02 -20.22
N ASP A 270 21.35 -18.71 -21.15
CA ASP A 270 21.17 -18.83 -22.60
C ASP A 270 19.79 -18.32 -23.05
N SER A 271 19.40 -17.16 -22.54
CA SER A 271 18.02 -16.70 -22.58
C SER A 271 17.85 -15.35 -23.27
N ASN A 272 16.79 -15.28 -24.05
CA ASN A 272 16.27 -14.07 -24.69
C ASN A 272 15.18 -13.39 -23.84
N ILE A 273 15.05 -13.82 -22.59
CA ILE A 273 14.03 -13.35 -21.65
C ILE A 273 14.40 -11.94 -21.18
N LEU A 274 13.41 -11.07 -21.12
CA LEU A 274 13.53 -9.76 -20.50
C LEU A 274 12.79 -9.75 -19.16
N LEU A 275 13.41 -9.12 -18.16
CA LEU A 275 12.72 -8.61 -16.98
C LEU A 275 12.66 -7.10 -17.07
N TRP A 276 11.53 -6.48 -16.75
CA TRP A 276 11.43 -5.03 -16.74
C TRP A 276 10.57 -4.51 -15.60
N ASP A 277 10.75 -3.22 -15.33
CA ASP A 277 10.11 -2.49 -14.23
C ASP A 277 10.21 -3.23 -12.89
N VAL A 278 11.39 -3.81 -12.65
CA VAL A 278 11.68 -4.59 -11.45
C VAL A 278 11.89 -3.63 -10.27
N THR A 279 11.12 -3.85 -9.22
CA THR A 279 11.10 -3.01 -8.03
C THR A 279 11.16 -3.82 -6.75
N LEU A 280 11.62 -3.16 -5.68
CA LEU A 280 11.68 -3.66 -4.33
C LEU A 280 10.75 -2.84 -3.44
N LEU A 281 10.08 -3.53 -2.52
CA LEU A 281 9.25 -2.94 -1.47
C LEU A 281 10.04 -2.93 -0.15
N GLU A 282 10.18 -1.76 0.46
CA GLU A 282 10.78 -1.51 1.78
C GLU A 282 9.69 -1.00 2.73
N PHE A 283 9.67 -1.47 3.98
CA PHE A 283 8.75 -1.03 5.05
C PHE A 283 9.52 -0.32 6.16
#